data_AF-A0A960G5E4-F1
#
_entry.id   AF-A0A960G5E4-F1
#
_cell.length_a   1.000
_cell.length_b   1.000
_cell.length_c   1.000
_cell.angle_alpha   90.00
_cell.angle_beta   90.00
_cell.angle_gamma   90.00
#
_symmetry.space_group_name_H-M   'P 1'
#
loop_
_entity.id
_entity.type
_entity.pdbx_description
1 polymer ?
#
loop_
_entity_poly.entity_id
_entity_poly.type
_entity_poly.pdbx_seq_one_letter_code
_entity_poly.pdbx_strand_id
1 'polypeptide(L)' 'GKDPSKVDRSAAYAMRWVAKNVVAAGLARRCEAQVAYAIGTAHPVGVFIETFGTGVVPDERIQEAVLQVFDLRP' A
#
# COMPACT_ATOMS: atom_id res chain seq x y z
N GLY A 1 8.61 21.65 -3.80
CA GLY A 1 7.25 21.20 -4.11
C GLY A 1 6.45 20.96 -2.85
N LYS A 2 6.55 19.78 -2.23
CA LYS A 2 5.90 19.42 -0.96
C LYS A 2 6.91 18.71 -0.05
N ASP A 3 6.92 18.97 1.25
CA ASP A 3 7.79 18.22 2.18
C ASP A 3 7.20 16.83 2.49
N PRO A 4 7.98 15.90 3.10
CA PRO A 4 7.53 14.53 3.36
C PRO A 4 6.33 14.39 4.33
N SER A 5 6.01 15.40 5.14
CA SER A 5 4.81 15.37 5.99
C SER A 5 3.50 15.41 5.17
N LYS A 6 3.57 15.78 3.89
CA LYS A 6 2.41 15.83 2.99
C LYS A 6 2.19 14.45 2.38
N VAL A 7 1.17 13.76 2.88
CA VAL A 7 0.81 12.39 2.49
C VAL A 7 0.57 12.23 0.98
N ASP A 8 0.14 13.29 0.28
CA ASP A 8 0.06 13.29 -1.19
C ASP A 8 1.37 12.84 -1.87
N ARG A 9 2.51 13.10 -1.22
CA ARG A 9 3.84 12.69 -1.67
C ARG A 9 4.29 11.41 -0.97
N SER A 10 4.40 11.44 0.35
CA SER A 10 5.03 10.35 1.11
C SER A 10 4.23 9.06 1.01
N ALA A 11 2.91 9.12 1.11
CA ALA A 11 2.06 7.94 1.00
C ALA A 11 2.03 7.37 -0.42
N ALA A 12 2.06 8.21 -1.46
CA ALA A 12 2.18 7.74 -2.84
C ALA A 12 3.49 6.96 -3.06
N TYR A 13 4.60 7.42 -2.48
CA TYR A 13 5.87 6.70 -2.54
C TYR A 13 5.86 5.41 -1.71
N ALA A 14 5.24 5.43 -0.52
CA ALA A 14 5.04 4.24 0.29
C ALA A 14 4.21 3.18 -0.46
N MET A 15 3.12 3.57 -1.12
CA MET A 15 2.30 2.65 -1.91
C MET A 15 3.04 2.09 -3.12
N ARG A 16 3.90 2.90 -3.76
CA ARG A 16 4.81 2.39 -4.80
C ARG A 16 5.76 1.34 -4.23
N TRP A 17 6.30 1.56 -3.03
CA TRP A 17 7.18 0.60 -2.36
C TRP A 17 6.43 -0.70 -2.03
N VAL A 18 5.23 -0.62 -1.46
CA VAL A 18 4.35 -1.77 -1.20
C VAL A 18 4.08 -2.55 -2.48
N ALA A 19 3.52 -1.92 -3.51
CA ALA A 19 3.15 -2.60 -4.76
C ALA A 19 4.36 -3.24 -5.46
N LYS A 20 5.53 -2.57 -5.44
CA LYS A 20 6.77 -3.13 -5.98
C LYS A 20 7.19 -4.39 -5.22
N ASN A 21 7.08 -4.42 -3.89
CA ASN A 21 7.43 -5.59 -3.09
C ASN A 21 6.45 -6.75 -3.28
N VAL A 22 5.14 -6.48 -3.39
CA VAL A 22 4.14 -7.51 -3.71
C VAL A 22 4.51 -8.23 -5.01
N VAL A 23 4.84 -7.48 -6.06
CA VAL A 23 5.24 -8.06 -7.35
C VAL A 23 6.61 -8.74 -7.27
N ALA A 24 7.59 -8.12 -6.62
CA ALA A 24 8.94 -8.68 -6.50
C ALA A 24 8.99 -9.98 -5.66
N ALA A 25 8.08 -10.12 -4.69
CA ALA A 25 7.91 -11.34 -3.90
C ALA A 25 7.17 -12.46 -4.66
N GLY A 26 6.75 -12.22 -5.90
CA GLY A 26 6.02 -13.20 -6.71
C GLY A 26 4.57 -13.41 -6.27
N LEU A 27 4.02 -12.53 -5.43
CA LEU A 27 2.65 -12.65 -4.92
C LEU A 27 1.61 -12.27 -5.99
N ALA A 28 1.98 -11.43 -6.95
CA ALA A 28 1.16 -11.05 -8.09
C ALA A 28 2.03 -10.60 -9.28
N ARG A 29 1.47 -10.61 -10.51
CA ARG A 29 2.15 -10.03 -11.69
C ARG A 29 1.96 -8.52 -11.80
N ARG A 30 0.84 -8.00 -11.31
CA ARG A 30 0.52 -6.57 -11.22
C ARG A 30 -0.17 -6.32 -9.88
N CYS A 31 0.06 -5.16 -9.30
CA CYS A 31 -0.53 -4.75 -8.04
C CYS A 31 -0.78 -3.24 -8.07
N GLU A 32 -1.99 -2.85 -7.74
CA GLU A 32 -2.34 -1.50 -7.31
C GLU A 32 -2.51 -1.50 -5.79
N ALA A 33 -1.94 -0.49 -5.14
CA ALA A 33 -2.06 -0.28 -3.71
C ALA A 33 -2.64 1.12 -3.47
N GLN A 34 -3.72 1.18 -2.70
CA GLN A 34 -4.42 2.40 -2.36
C GLN A 34 -4.34 2.64 -0.86
N VAL A 35 -4.29 3.92 -0.47
CA VAL A 35 -4.27 4.33 0.93
C VAL A 35 -5.07 5.62 1.11
N ALA A 36 -5.82 5.71 2.21
CA ALA A 36 -6.58 6.88 2.59
C ALA A 36 -6.20 7.32 4.01
N TYR A 37 -6.12 8.64 4.23
CA TYR A 37 -5.89 9.24 5.54
C TYR A 37 -6.97 10.26 5.86
N ALA A 38 -7.34 10.34 7.14
CA ALA A 38 -8.09 11.47 7.67
C ALA A 38 -7.11 12.58 8.07
N ILE A 39 -7.50 13.84 7.87
CA ILE A 39 -6.67 14.99 8.28
C ILE A 39 -6.41 14.94 9.79
N GLY A 40 -5.12 15.02 10.17
CA GLY A 40 -4.69 14.98 11.58
C GLY A 40 -4.53 13.58 12.18
N THR A 41 -4.79 12.51 11.44
CA THR A 41 -4.63 11.13 11.91
C THR A 41 -3.39 10.49 11.31
N ALA A 42 -2.52 9.93 12.15
CA ALA A 42 -1.30 9.26 11.69
C ALA A 42 -1.59 7.91 11.01
N HIS A 43 -2.54 7.14 11.53
CA HIS A 43 -2.90 5.85 10.93
C HIS A 43 -3.79 6.07 9.70
N PRO A 44 -3.58 5.29 8.61
CA PRO A 44 -4.50 5.31 7.49
C PRO A 44 -5.89 4.83 7.92
N VAL A 45 -6.93 5.44 7.35
CA VAL A 45 -8.32 5.00 7.55
C VAL A 45 -8.68 3.81 6.65
N GLY A 46 -7.86 3.54 5.64
CA GLY A 46 -8.01 2.38 4.77
C GLY A 46 -6.75 2.13 3.94
N VAL A 47 -6.47 0.85 3.71
CA VAL A 47 -5.47 0.34 2.76
C VAL A 47 -6.17 -0.72 1.93
N PHE A 48 -6.02 -0.65 0.61
CA PHE A 48 -6.62 -1.62 -0.31
C PHE A 48 -5.58 -2.13 -1.31
N ILE A 49 -5.61 -3.43 -1.59
CA ILE A 49 -4.76 -4.09 -2.58
C ILE A 49 -5.66 -4.67 -3.67
N GLU A 50 -5.30 -4.43 -4.92
CA GLU A 50 -5.93 -5.04 -6.10
C GLU A 50 -4.84 -5.64 -6.99
N THR A 51 -4.97 -6.93 -7.30
CA THR A 51 -4.02 -7.64 -8.16
C THR A 51 -4.52 -7.91 -9.58
N PHE A 52 -5.75 -7.48 -9.89
CA PHE A 52 -6.42 -7.63 -11.18
C PHE A 52 -6.46 -9.09 -11.64
N GLY A 53 -6.74 -10.00 -10.71
CA GLY A 53 -6.76 -11.45 -10.95
C GLY A 53 -5.38 -12.06 -11.24
N THR A 54 -4.30 -11.38 -10.88
CA THR A 54 -2.93 -11.89 -11.08
C THR A 54 -2.25 -12.37 -9.80
N GLY A 55 -2.94 -12.25 -8.66
CA GLY A 55 -2.49 -12.76 -7.37
C GLY A 55 -2.42 -14.29 -7.33
N VAL A 56 -1.44 -14.82 -6.61
CA VAL A 56 -1.31 -16.26 -6.32
C VAL A 56 -2.20 -16.73 -5.17
N VAL A 57 -2.73 -15.77 -4.40
CA VAL A 57 -3.71 -15.92 -3.32
C VAL A 57 -4.72 -14.76 -3.41
N PRO A 58 -5.88 -14.83 -2.72
CA PRO A 58 -6.85 -13.72 -2.69
C PRO A 58 -6.23 -12.40 -2.22
N ASP A 59 -6.73 -11.29 -2.76
CA ASP A 59 -6.18 -9.95 -2.52
C ASP A 59 -6.26 -9.54 -1.05
N GLU A 60 -7.28 -10.00 -0.32
CA GLU A 60 -7.44 -9.77 1.11
C GLU A 60 -6.26 -10.35 1.90
N ARG A 61 -5.74 -11.51 1.48
CA ARG A 61 -4.61 -12.16 2.16
C ARG A 61 -3.29 -11.45 1.88
N ILE A 62 -3.15 -10.84 0.71
CA ILE A 62 -2.00 -9.98 0.39
C ILE A 62 -2.10 -8.69 1.19
N GLN A 63 -3.30 -8.09 1.29
CA GLN A 63 -3.55 -6.91 2.10
C GLN A 63 -3.22 -7.13 3.58
N GLU A 64 -3.62 -8.25 4.16
CA GLU A 64 -3.25 -8.62 5.54
C GLU A 64 -1.73 -8.70 5.72
N ALA A 65 -1.02 -9.35 4.79
CA ALA A 65 0.43 -9.43 4.83
C ALA A 65 1.08 -8.04 4.71
N VAL A 66 0.55 -7.16 3.85
CA VAL A 66 1.02 -5.77 3.72
C VAL A 66 0.87 -5.03 5.06
N LEU A 67 -0.30 -5.13 5.71
CA LEU A 67 -0.55 -4.46 6.99
C LEU A 67 0.30 -5.02 8.15
N GLN A 68 0.81 -6.24 8.03
CA GLN A 68 1.74 -6.82 9.01
C GLN A 68 3.20 -6.39 8.77
N VAL A 69 3.60 -6.19 7.51
CA VAL A 69 5.00 -5.93 7.13
C VAL A 69 5.31 -4.43 7.10
N PHE A 70 4.35 -3.59 6.72
CA PHE A 70 4.56 -2.16 6.48
C PHE A 70 3.88 -1.31 7.54
N ASP A 71 4.66 -0.44 8.19
CA ASP A 71 4.12 0.70 8.92
C ASP A 71 3.85 1.85 7.94
N LEU A 72 2.57 2.23 7.83
CA LEU A 72 2.10 3.24 6.88
C LEU A 72 1.73 4.55 7.57
N ARG A 73 2.28 4.84 8.74
CA ARG A 73 2.18 6.19 9.34
C ARG A 73 3.12 7.17 8.62
N PRO A 74 2.73 8.44 8.41
CA PRO A 74 3.59 9.46 7.80
C PRO A 74 4.86 9.78 8.59
#